data_AF-A0A930ASV0-F1
#
_entry.id   AF-A0A930ASV0-F1
#
_cell.length_a   1.000
_cell.length_b   1.000
_cell.length_c   1.000
_cell.angle_alpha   90.00
_cell.angle_beta   90.00
_cell.angle_gamma   90.00
#
_symmetry.space_group_name_H-M   'P 1'
#
loop_
_entity.id
_entity.type
_entity.pdbx_description
1 polymer ?
#
loop_
_entity_poly.entity_id
_entity_poly.type
_entity_poly.pdbx_seq_one_letter_code
_entity_poly.pdbx_strand_id
1 'polypeptide(L)'
;MTEAFKREKVFRDPVHDYIHVQHPIILELINSREMQRLRRIKQTGASMYTFHTAEHSRFSHSLGVYEIARRICDNFARNYATEEEGDGLWDDSNRLVVLCAALLHDIGHGPYSHTFEKIFDTNHEQITIDIILSEETEVNQILRKVSSTF
;
A
#
# COMPACT_ATOMS: atom_id res chain seq x y z
N MET A 1 -2.99 -0.25 -21.81
CA MET A 1 -2.05 0.69 -21.16
C MET A 1 -2.84 1.88 -20.66
N THR A 2 -3.02 2.01 -19.35
CA THR A 2 -3.67 3.16 -18.74
C THR A 2 -2.72 4.37 -18.81
N GLU A 3 -3.16 5.45 -19.45
CA GLU A 3 -2.38 6.68 -19.61
C GLU A 3 -2.02 7.27 -18.24
N ALA A 4 -0.79 7.75 -18.07
CA ALA A 4 -0.37 8.47 -16.87
C ALA A 4 -1.23 9.73 -16.66
N PHE A 5 -1.45 10.14 -15.40
CA PHE A 5 -2.31 11.29 -15.12
C PHE A 5 -1.82 12.56 -15.83
N LYS A 6 -2.74 13.35 -16.41
CA LYS A 6 -2.45 14.71 -16.90
C LYS A 6 -1.94 15.66 -15.80
N ARG A 7 -2.26 15.37 -14.54
CA ARG A 7 -1.78 16.09 -13.35
C ARG A 7 -1.60 15.10 -12.21
N GLU A 8 -0.47 15.18 -11.53
CA GLU A 8 -0.19 14.39 -10.34
C GLU A 8 -1.25 14.60 -9.27
N LYS A 9 -1.66 13.50 -8.62
CA LYS A 9 -2.56 13.54 -7.48
C LYS A 9 -1.72 13.58 -6.21
N VAL A 10 -1.89 14.62 -5.41
CA VAL A 10 -1.19 14.78 -4.12
C VAL A 10 -2.15 14.67 -2.95
N PHE A 11 -1.72 13.99 -1.89
CA PHE A 11 -2.39 13.97 -0.59
C PHE A 11 -1.51 14.68 0.44
N ARG A 12 -2.10 15.56 1.25
CA ARG A 12 -1.38 16.18 2.37
C ARG A 12 -1.18 15.13 3.46
N ASP A 13 0.04 15.03 3.97
CA ASP A 13 0.40 14.13 5.07
C ASP A 13 1.30 14.87 6.07
N PRO A 14 1.05 14.79 7.39
CA PRO A 14 1.85 15.52 8.37
C PRO A 14 3.25 14.94 8.61
N VAL A 15 3.54 13.70 8.17
CA VAL A 15 4.83 13.03 8.38
C VAL A 15 5.74 13.19 7.16
N HIS A 16 5.18 13.06 5.96
CA HIS A 16 5.92 13.08 4.69
C HIS A 16 5.67 14.34 3.85
N ASP A 17 4.94 15.32 4.40
CA ASP A 17 4.39 16.53 3.77
C ASP A 17 3.36 16.24 2.67
N TYR A 18 3.76 15.48 1.65
CA TYR A 18 2.93 15.11 0.53
C TYR A 18 3.18 13.66 0.12
N ILE A 19 2.08 12.97 -0.17
CA ILE A 19 2.06 11.66 -0.82
C ILE A 19 1.75 11.89 -2.29
N HIS A 20 2.63 11.41 -3.17
CA HIS A 20 2.58 11.69 -4.60
C HIS A 20 2.08 10.46 -5.36
N VAL A 21 0.95 10.58 -6.06
CA VAL A 21 0.34 9.49 -6.81
C VAL A 21 0.28 9.83 -8.30
N GLN A 22 1.09 9.09 -9.07
CA GLN A 22 1.28 9.31 -10.51
C GLN A 22 0.68 8.18 -11.37
N HIS A 23 0.40 7.02 -10.77
CA HIS A 23 -0.09 5.85 -11.49
C HIS A 23 -1.59 5.60 -11.26
N PRO A 24 -2.42 5.45 -12.31
CA PRO A 24 -3.86 5.22 -12.18
C PRO A 24 -4.23 4.04 -11.29
N ILE A 25 -3.54 2.91 -11.46
CA ILE A 25 -3.77 1.70 -10.64
C ILE A 25 -3.58 1.98 -9.15
N ILE A 26 -2.57 2.77 -8.76
CA ILE A 26 -2.35 3.11 -7.35
C ILE A 26 -3.52 3.95 -6.84
N LEU A 27 -4.01 4.93 -7.62
CA LEU A 27 -5.17 5.72 -7.20
C LEU A 27 -6.44 4.88 -7.09
N GLU A 28 -6.64 3.93 -8.00
CA GLU A 28 -7.76 2.98 -7.93
C GLU A 28 -7.65 2.11 -6.66
N LEU A 29 -6.47 1.55 -6.37
CA LEU A 29 -6.23 0.76 -5.15
C LEU A 29 -6.48 1.59 -3.89
N ILE A 30 -5.98 2.83 -3.83
CA ILE A 30 -6.25 3.74 -2.71
C ILE A 30 -7.75 3.92 -2.49
N ASN A 31 -8.54 3.97 -3.57
CA ASN A 31 -9.99 4.19 -3.52
C ASN A 31 -10.82 2.91 -3.34
N SER A 32 -10.20 1.72 -3.34
CA SER A 32 -10.93 0.45 -3.19
C SER A 32 -11.58 0.33 -1.82
N ARG A 33 -12.67 -0.43 -1.74
CA ARG A 33 -13.41 -0.69 -0.48
C ARG A 33 -12.48 -1.22 0.62
N GLU A 34 -11.62 -2.16 0.28
CA GLU A 34 -10.73 -2.82 1.23
C GLU A 34 -9.67 -1.85 1.77
N MET A 35 -9.11 -0.98 0.93
CA MET A 35 -8.20 0.08 1.39
C MET A 35 -8.92 1.15 2.21
N GLN A 36 -10.07 1.63 1.73
CA GLN A 36 -10.85 2.64 2.47
C GLN A 36 -11.34 2.13 3.83
N ARG A 37 -11.42 0.81 4.04
CA ARG A 37 -11.71 0.21 5.35
C ARG A 37 -10.68 0.57 6.41
N LEU A 38 -9.41 0.71 6.02
CA LEU A 38 -8.30 0.97 6.94
C LEU A 38 -8.39 2.34 7.61
N ARG A 39 -9.22 3.26 7.09
CA ARG A 39 -9.51 4.54 7.76
C ARG A 39 -10.19 4.35 9.12
N ARG A 40 -10.91 3.24 9.29
CA ARG A 40 -11.67 2.89 10.50
C ARG A 40 -10.87 2.03 11.47
N ILE A 41 -9.61 1.72 11.15
CA ILE A 41 -8.73 0.87 11.96
C ILE A 41 -7.54 1.71 12.42
N LYS A 42 -7.40 1.87 13.74
CA LYS A 42 -6.27 2.58 14.34
C LYS A 42 -4.99 1.77 14.19
N GLN A 43 -3.87 2.43 13.89
CA GLN A 43 -2.57 1.77 13.73
C GLN A 43 -2.11 1.09 15.02
N THR A 44 -2.17 1.82 16.14
CA THR A 44 -1.56 1.41 17.42
C THR A 44 -2.56 0.90 18.45
N GLY A 45 -3.76 0.47 18.01
CA GLY A 45 -4.80 -0.11 18.86
C GLY A 45 -5.08 0.69 20.14
N ALA A 46 -4.89 0.06 21.30
CA ALA A 46 -5.16 0.67 22.61
C ALA A 46 -4.18 1.78 23.02
N SER A 47 -3.09 2.01 22.28
CA SER A 47 -2.09 3.03 22.64
C SER A 47 -2.69 4.44 22.73
N MET A 48 -3.81 4.70 22.03
CA MET A 48 -4.52 5.98 22.13
C MET A 48 -5.02 6.31 23.54
N TYR A 49 -5.19 5.32 24.41
CA TYR A 49 -5.62 5.53 25.80
C TYR A 49 -4.48 5.97 26.72
N THR A 50 -3.24 5.73 26.32
CA THR A 50 -2.03 6.22 27.03
C THR A 50 -1.48 7.47 26.36
N PHE A 51 -1.43 7.47 25.02
CA PHE A 51 -0.96 8.55 24.19
C PHE A 51 -2.13 9.07 23.34
N HIS A 52 -2.82 10.09 23.82
CA HIS A 52 -4.05 10.60 23.20
C HIS A 52 -3.88 11.14 21.76
N THR A 53 -2.65 11.27 21.26
CA THR A 53 -2.37 11.66 19.86
C THR A 53 -2.16 10.45 18.94
N ALA A 54 -2.06 9.23 19.48
CA ALA A 54 -1.88 7.98 18.74
C ALA A 54 -3.18 7.50 18.06
N GLU A 55 -3.85 8.42 17.36
CA GLU A 55 -5.15 8.23 16.73
C GLU A 55 -5.07 7.96 15.22
N HIS A 56 -3.86 7.92 14.65
CA HIS A 56 -3.66 7.70 13.23
C HIS A 56 -4.16 6.31 12.80
N SER A 57 -4.63 6.25 11.55
CA SER A 57 -5.22 5.05 10.98
C SER A 57 -4.19 4.20 10.25
N ARG A 58 -4.50 2.92 10.03
CA ARG A 58 -3.73 2.07 9.12
C ARG A 58 -3.72 2.63 7.69
N PHE A 59 -4.79 3.31 7.27
CA PHE A 59 -4.84 3.94 5.95
C PHE A 59 -3.74 5.00 5.75
N SER A 60 -3.57 5.91 6.72
CA SER A 60 -2.50 6.91 6.68
C SER A 60 -1.11 6.26 6.71
N HIS A 61 -0.94 5.18 7.48
CA HIS A 61 0.30 4.42 7.50
C HIS A 61 0.62 3.78 6.14
N SER A 62 -0.34 3.08 5.53
CA SER A 62 -0.18 2.47 4.20
C SER A 62 0.20 3.48 3.12
N LEU A 63 -0.40 4.69 3.15
CA LEU A 63 0.00 5.78 2.23
C LEU A 63 1.44 6.25 2.49
N GLY A 64 1.87 6.34 3.74
CA GLY A 64 3.24 6.69 4.10
C GLY A 64 4.26 5.65 3.63
N VAL A 65 3.97 4.35 3.83
CA VAL A 65 4.82 3.25 3.33
C VAL A 65 4.92 3.28 1.81
N TYR A 66 3.81 3.52 1.11
CA TYR A 66 3.80 3.76 -0.33
C TYR A 66 4.72 4.94 -0.74
N GLU A 67 4.64 6.09 -0.06
CA GLU A 67 5.45 7.26 -0.41
C GLU A 67 6.95 7.01 -0.17
N ILE A 68 7.32 6.31 0.91
CA ILE A 68 8.71 5.92 1.15
C ILE A 68 9.19 4.98 0.04
N ALA A 69 8.42 3.95 -0.29
CA ALA A 69 8.75 3.02 -1.37
C ALA A 69 8.93 3.75 -2.72
N ARG A 70 8.05 4.71 -3.02
CA ARG A 70 8.15 5.56 -4.22
C ARG A 70 9.44 6.38 -4.25
N ARG A 71 9.80 7.02 -3.14
CA ARG A 71 11.07 7.77 -3.02
C ARG A 71 12.29 6.87 -3.18
N ILE A 72 12.23 5.63 -2.67
CA ILE A 72 13.29 4.63 -2.85
C ILE A 72 13.40 4.23 -4.32
N CYS A 73 12.31 3.86 -4.98
CA CYS A 73 12.30 3.55 -6.42
C CYS A 73 12.85 4.71 -7.25
N ASP A 74 12.47 5.96 -6.94
CA ASP A 74 13.04 7.14 -7.61
C ASP A 74 14.54 7.29 -7.39
N ASN A 75 15.03 7.02 -6.19
CA ASN A 75 16.46 7.09 -5.89
C ASN A 75 17.22 5.99 -6.64
N PHE A 76 16.68 4.78 -6.67
CA PHE A 76 17.28 3.63 -7.33
C PHE A 76 17.29 3.81 -8.85
N ALA A 77 16.18 4.20 -9.46
CA ALA A 77 16.10 4.48 -10.90
C ALA A 77 17.07 5.59 -11.35
N ARG A 78 17.44 6.52 -10.47
CA ARG A 78 18.37 7.62 -10.80
C ARG A 78 19.84 7.26 -10.61
N ASN A 79 20.17 6.44 -9.61
CA ASN A 79 21.55 6.25 -9.18
C ASN A 79 22.06 4.81 -9.32
N TYR A 80 21.14 3.84 -9.45
CA TYR A 80 21.42 2.41 -9.39
C TYR A 80 20.56 1.65 -10.40
N ALA A 81 20.28 2.25 -11.57
CA ALA A 81 19.51 1.59 -12.61
C ALA A 81 20.31 0.42 -13.20
N THR A 82 19.61 -0.68 -13.50
CA THR A 82 20.20 -1.82 -14.20
C THR A 82 20.67 -1.43 -15.59
N GLU A 83 21.87 -1.87 -15.96
CA GLU A 83 22.42 -1.73 -17.31
C GLU A 83 22.29 -3.03 -18.11
N GLU A 84 22.28 -4.17 -17.41
CA GLU A 84 22.08 -5.50 -18.00
C GLU A 84 21.33 -6.45 -17.06
N GLU A 85 20.58 -7.39 -17.64
CA GLU A 85 19.77 -8.33 -16.87
C GLU A 85 20.64 -9.16 -15.90
N GLY A 86 20.34 -9.05 -14.61
CA GLY A 86 21.01 -9.83 -13.56
C GLY A 86 22.26 -9.18 -12.95
N ASP A 87 22.56 -7.92 -13.26
CA ASP A 87 23.66 -7.15 -12.66
C ASP A 87 23.47 -6.81 -11.17
N GLY A 88 22.30 -7.10 -10.60
CA GLY A 88 21.94 -6.86 -9.20
C GLY A 88 21.53 -5.40 -8.91
N LEU A 89 21.41 -4.56 -9.95
CA LEU A 89 20.92 -3.19 -9.87
C LEU A 89 19.39 -3.14 -10.02
N TRP A 90 18.81 -1.95 -9.93
CA TRP A 90 17.37 -1.74 -9.94
C TRP A 90 16.80 -1.74 -11.36
N ASP A 91 15.94 -2.71 -11.64
CA ASP A 91 15.06 -2.70 -12.79
C ASP A 91 13.75 -1.98 -12.46
N ASP A 92 13.55 -0.81 -13.06
CA ASP A 92 12.36 0.04 -12.83
C ASP A 92 11.06 -0.58 -13.35
N SER A 93 11.12 -1.66 -14.15
CA SER A 93 9.94 -2.45 -14.51
C SER A 93 9.21 -3.00 -13.26
N ASN A 94 9.96 -3.22 -12.16
CA ASN A 94 9.45 -3.69 -10.87
C ASN A 94 8.78 -2.60 -10.03
N ARG A 95 8.85 -1.33 -10.45
CA ARG A 95 8.30 -0.20 -9.68
C ARG A 95 6.85 -0.41 -9.30
N LEU A 96 5.99 -0.76 -10.26
CA LEU A 96 4.55 -0.86 -10.00
C LEU A 96 4.23 -1.96 -8.98
N VAL A 97 4.87 -3.14 -9.09
CA VAL A 97 4.64 -4.24 -8.14
C VAL A 97 5.12 -3.88 -6.74
N VAL A 98 6.27 -3.23 -6.61
CA VAL A 98 6.78 -2.74 -5.32
C VAL A 98 5.83 -1.72 -4.69
N LEU A 99 5.32 -0.77 -5.48
CA LEU A 99 4.38 0.24 -5.00
C LEU A 99 3.02 -0.35 -4.58
N CYS A 100 2.49 -1.31 -5.34
CA CYS A 100 1.28 -2.04 -4.97
C CYS A 100 1.49 -2.82 -3.67
N ALA A 101 2.60 -3.57 -3.54
CA ALA A 101 2.92 -4.31 -2.33
C ALA A 101 3.07 -3.39 -1.11
N ALA A 102 3.79 -2.28 -1.25
CA ALA A 102 3.97 -1.28 -0.19
C ALA A 102 2.63 -0.71 0.30
N LEU A 103 1.72 -0.40 -0.63
CA LEU A 103 0.39 0.13 -0.29
C LEU A 103 -0.49 -0.93 0.42
N LEU A 104 -0.44 -2.17 -0.04
CA LEU A 104 -1.36 -3.24 0.36
C LEU A 104 -0.87 -4.12 1.51
N HIS A 105 0.39 -4.00 1.95
CA HIS A 105 1.01 -4.94 2.91
C HIS A 105 0.16 -5.17 4.18
N ASP A 106 -0.49 -4.11 4.67
CA ASP A 106 -1.26 -4.10 5.91
C ASP A 106 -2.79 -4.26 5.70
N ILE A 107 -3.24 -4.53 4.48
CA ILE A 107 -4.67 -4.50 4.13
C ILE A 107 -5.50 -5.56 4.86
N GLY A 108 -4.89 -6.66 5.28
CA GLY A 108 -5.51 -7.75 6.02
C GLY A 108 -5.81 -7.46 7.48
N HIS A 109 -5.26 -6.39 8.07
CA HIS A 109 -5.46 -6.11 9.48
C HIS A 109 -6.92 -5.82 9.86
N GLY A 110 -7.37 -6.49 10.92
CA GLY A 110 -8.63 -6.21 11.63
C GLY A 110 -8.50 -5.15 12.74
N PRO A 111 -9.62 -4.79 13.39
CA PRO A 111 -9.64 -3.86 14.53
C PRO A 111 -8.81 -4.42 15.68
N TYR A 112 -8.05 -3.57 16.38
CA TYR A 112 -7.13 -3.96 17.47
C TYR A 112 -6.04 -4.99 17.10
N SER A 113 -5.93 -5.33 15.82
CA SER A 113 -4.84 -6.11 15.20
C SER A 113 -4.37 -7.27 16.07
N HIS A 114 -3.17 -7.24 16.65
CA HIS A 114 -2.63 -8.37 17.42
C HIS A 114 -3.48 -8.84 18.61
N THR A 115 -4.29 -7.96 19.21
CA THR A 115 -5.24 -8.40 20.25
C THR A 115 -6.35 -9.26 19.64
N PHE A 116 -6.84 -8.87 18.46
CA PHE A 116 -7.87 -9.61 17.72
C PHE A 116 -7.34 -10.95 17.21
N GLU A 117 -6.11 -10.97 16.68
CA GLU A 117 -5.43 -12.19 16.23
C GLU A 117 -5.35 -13.24 17.33
N LYS A 118 -4.94 -12.84 18.54
CA LYS A 118 -4.82 -13.76 19.68
C LYS A 118 -6.16 -14.32 20.16
N ILE A 119 -7.23 -13.53 20.09
CA ILE A 119 -8.54 -13.94 20.62
C ILE A 119 -9.30 -14.80 19.61
N PHE A 120 -9.20 -14.46 18.32
CA PHE A 120 -9.99 -15.08 17.25
C PHE A 120 -9.17 -16.02 16.36
N ASP A 121 -7.91 -16.26 16.70
CA ASP A 121 -6.97 -17.11 15.95
C ASP A 121 -6.90 -16.72 14.45
N THR A 122 -6.75 -15.42 14.21
CA THR A 122 -6.62 -14.85 12.85
C THR A 122 -5.19 -14.45 12.56
N ASN A 123 -4.81 -14.48 11.28
CA ASN A 123 -3.51 -14.02 10.80
C ASN A 123 -3.71 -12.94 9.73
N HIS A 124 -3.31 -11.70 10.02
CA HIS A 124 -3.48 -10.59 9.07
C HIS A 124 -2.72 -10.80 7.76
N GLU A 125 -1.58 -11.47 7.75
CA GLU A 125 -0.80 -11.74 6.53
C GLU A 125 -1.58 -12.67 5.60
N GLN A 126 -2.18 -13.72 6.16
CA GLN A 126 -3.04 -14.62 5.39
C GLN A 126 -4.26 -13.87 4.84
N ILE A 127 -4.88 -13.01 5.65
CA ILE A 127 -6.02 -12.20 5.19
C ILE A 127 -5.58 -11.19 4.12
N THR A 128 -4.37 -10.63 4.19
CA THR A 128 -3.80 -9.80 3.12
C THR A 128 -3.71 -10.58 1.82
N ILE A 129 -3.19 -11.81 1.86
CA ILE A 129 -3.13 -12.71 0.69
C ILE A 129 -4.53 -12.99 0.16
N ASP A 130 -5.47 -13.35 1.04
CA ASP A 130 -6.85 -13.67 0.66
C ASP A 130 -7.54 -12.47 0.00
N ILE A 131 -7.31 -11.24 0.50
CA ILE A 131 -7.83 -10.02 -0.12
C ILE A 131 -7.22 -9.81 -1.51
N ILE A 132 -5.91 -10.01 -1.66
CA ILE A 132 -5.21 -9.82 -2.94
C ILE A 132 -5.66 -10.84 -3.99
N LEU A 133 -5.88 -12.09 -3.61
CA LEU A 133 -6.17 -13.20 -4.53
C LEU A 133 -7.66 -13.46 -4.76
N SER A 134 -8.54 -13.02 -3.86
CA SER A 134 -9.98 -13.25 -4.01
C SER A 134 -10.60 -12.36 -5.09
N GLU A 135 -11.22 -12.99 -6.10
CA GLU A 135 -11.90 -12.32 -7.23
C GLU A 135 -13.10 -11.44 -6.79
N GLU A 136 -13.59 -11.64 -5.57
CA GLU A 136 -14.69 -10.88 -5.00
C GLU A 136 -14.26 -9.46 -4.56
N THR A 137 -12.96 -9.21 -4.39
CA THR A 137 -12.46 -7.92 -3.89
C THR A 137 -12.24 -6.91 -5.00
N GLU A 138 -12.45 -5.63 -4.69
CA GLU A 138 -12.10 -4.56 -5.64
C GLU A 138 -10.58 -4.51 -5.88
N VAL A 139 -9.78 -4.83 -4.86
CA VAL A 139 -8.31 -4.93 -4.96
C VAL A 139 -7.90 -5.92 -6.04
N ASN A 140 -8.38 -7.16 -6.00
CA ASN A 140 -8.04 -8.16 -7.00
C ASN A 140 -8.49 -7.72 -8.40
N GLN A 141 -9.73 -7.22 -8.52
CA GLN A 141 -10.27 -6.73 -9.79
C GLN A 141 -9.43 -5.60 -10.39
N ILE A 142 -8.84 -4.73 -9.56
CA ILE A 142 -7.93 -3.67 -9.99
C ILE A 142 -6.56 -4.26 -10.41
N LEU A 143 -5.98 -5.16 -9.60
CA LEU A 143 -4.68 -5.79 -9.90
C LEU A 143 -4.73 -6.62 -11.20
N ARG A 144 -5.86 -7.27 -11.49
CA ARG A 144 -6.06 -8.02 -12.74
C ARG A 144 -6.09 -7.17 -14.00
N LYS A 145 -6.30 -5.85 -13.88
CA LYS A 145 -6.13 -4.91 -15.01
C LYS A 145 -4.66 -4.77 -15.43
N VAL A 146 -3.72 -5.10 -14.54
CA VAL A 146 -2.27 -5.05 -14.79
C VAL A 146 -1.79 -6.37 -15.38
N SER A 147 -2.18 -7.50 -14.80
CA SER A 147 -1.89 -8.83 -15.33
C SER A 147 -3.06 -9.78 -15.10
N SER A 148 -3.45 -10.51 -16.14
CA SER A 148 -4.55 -11.48 -16.07
C SER A 148 -4.22 -12.75 -15.29
N THR A 149 -2.95 -12.95 -14.90
CA THR A 149 -2.47 -14.14 -14.17
C THR A 149 -2.34 -13.91 -12.66
N PHE A 150 -2.94 -12.84 -12.14
CA PHE A 150 -3.05 -12.58 -10.70
C PHE A 150 -4.05 -13.53 -10.03
#